data_AF-A0A7X9JLP4-F1
#
_entry.id   AF-A0A7X9JLP4-F1
#
_cell.length_a   1.000
_cell.length_b   1.000
_cell.length_c   1.000
_cell.angle_alpha   90.00
_cell.angle_beta   90.00
_cell.angle_gamma   90.00
#
_symmetry.space_group_name_H-M   'P 1'
#
loop_
_entity.id
_entity.type
_entity.pdbx_description
1 polymer ?
#
loop_
_entity_poly.entity_id
_entity_poly.type
_entity_poly.pdbx_seq_one_letter_code
_entity_poly.pdbx_strand_id
1 'polypeptide(L)'
;MGQKTHRNIYLFSLFLLAIAIPTSVFLMSLSQFILYGNWIIEGGFKEKWLRLKSNKLVWIFVSIYFLHLLWLWPPQDYNYALNDLRVKLPMLLLPLFVASSKPIEKKVIKFIFITFTISVIFVSFITLYRWIFQDSLGIVDYRKVSPFISHIRYSLMMVFSIFILYHFSQIEKDNNKKFRIIYLLAMLYLILLIFILRVNTGIFVFLILSFIVFTYILIKSSSCIKWFLSLAIIIASVLFYNYSKKIWNSFIVGMKSVAPDSLVYTPNGNIYSFINDSKEVENGNKVWFYIQENELRKEWNKRSRIHYDDKDEKGNLVKFTLIRYLTSKGLTKDSLGCSQLSEEDIKAINNGIANVEYTKKWALYPYIYSFMWDYYSHRYLGYVNGSSFFQRIEYLRTARKIIKEHFWLGVGTGNVRRAFDKKYEEINSPLAPEFRLRAHNQFVTFLLTFGI
;
A
#
# COMPACT_ATOMS: atom_id res chain seq x y z
N MET A 1 -20.28 -27.47 31.36
CA MET A 1 -19.07 -27.81 30.58
C MET A 1 -17.86 -27.82 31.51
N GLY A 2 -16.89 -28.71 31.31
CA GLY A 2 -15.67 -28.74 32.13
C GLY A 2 -14.68 -27.62 31.74
N GLN A 3 -13.80 -27.22 32.67
CA GLN A 3 -12.76 -26.20 32.39
C GLN A 3 -11.87 -26.56 31.20
N LYS A 4 -11.63 -27.86 30.96
CA LYS A 4 -10.87 -28.37 29.81
C LYS A 4 -11.57 -28.07 28.47
N THR A 5 -12.91 -28.18 28.44
CA THR A 5 -13.71 -27.86 27.25
C THR A 5 -13.64 -26.38 26.92
N HIS A 6 -13.82 -25.50 27.91
CA HIS A 6 -13.69 -24.03 27.71
C HIS A 6 -12.29 -23.64 27.21
N ARG A 7 -11.25 -24.28 27.74
CA ARG A 7 -9.88 -24.07 27.27
C ARG A 7 -9.69 -24.49 25.82
N ASN A 8 -10.25 -25.63 25.42
CA ASN A 8 -10.15 -26.12 24.04
C ASN A 8 -10.90 -25.20 23.07
N ILE A 9 -12.12 -24.75 23.41
CA ILE A 9 -12.89 -23.81 22.58
C ILE A 9 -12.15 -22.46 22.47
N TYR A 10 -11.57 -21.97 23.57
CA TYR A 10 -10.75 -20.76 23.57
C TYR A 10 -9.56 -20.88 22.61
N LEU A 11 -8.79 -21.97 22.71
CA LEU A 11 -7.64 -22.20 21.83
C LEU A 11 -8.06 -22.38 20.38
N PHE A 12 -9.12 -23.16 20.12
CA PHE A 12 -9.69 -23.34 18.79
C PHE A 12 -10.08 -21.99 18.18
N SER A 13 -10.71 -21.10 18.95
CA SER A 13 -11.09 -19.76 18.48
C SER A 13 -9.88 -18.92 18.10
N LEU A 14 -8.77 -19.01 18.86
CA LEU A 14 -7.53 -18.31 18.54
C LEU A 14 -6.84 -18.86 17.29
N PHE A 15 -6.81 -20.19 17.11
CA PHE A 15 -6.29 -20.81 15.89
C PHE A 15 -7.16 -20.45 14.67
N LEU A 16 -8.48 -20.50 14.81
CA LEU A 16 -9.41 -20.11 13.77
C LEU A 16 -9.22 -18.62 13.41
N LEU A 17 -9.04 -17.74 14.41
CA LEU A 17 -8.74 -16.33 14.19
C LEU A 17 -7.42 -16.16 13.43
N ALA A 18 -6.36 -16.88 13.80
CA ALA A 18 -5.06 -16.85 13.11
C ALA A 18 -5.16 -17.25 11.63
N ILE A 19 -5.99 -18.25 11.31
CA ILE A 19 -6.27 -18.67 9.93
C ILE A 19 -7.13 -17.65 9.19
N ALA A 20 -8.14 -17.11 9.88
CA ALA A 20 -9.13 -16.22 9.30
C ALA A 20 -8.56 -14.85 8.93
N ILE A 21 -7.61 -14.33 9.72
CA ILE A 21 -7.01 -13.00 9.51
C ILE A 21 -6.53 -12.79 8.08
N PRO A 22 -5.81 -13.72 7.41
CA PRO A 22 -5.43 -13.59 6.00
C PRO A 22 -6.46 -14.15 4.99
N THR A 23 -7.39 -15.01 5.41
CA THR A 23 -8.23 -15.79 4.48
C THR A 23 -9.69 -15.33 4.36
N SER A 24 -10.30 -14.79 5.42
CA SER A 24 -11.74 -14.48 5.39
C SER A 24 -12.17 -13.52 6.50
N VAL A 25 -12.84 -12.42 6.11
CA VAL A 25 -13.48 -11.47 7.04
C VAL A 25 -14.63 -12.14 7.81
N PHE A 26 -15.35 -13.06 7.18
CA PHE A 26 -16.42 -13.81 7.83
C PHE A 26 -15.88 -14.71 8.94
N LEU A 27 -14.87 -15.54 8.65
CA LEU A 27 -14.27 -16.42 9.66
C LEU A 27 -13.62 -15.63 10.79
N MET A 28 -13.14 -14.41 10.50
CA MET A 28 -12.56 -13.52 11.52
C MET A 28 -13.64 -13.08 12.51
N SER A 29 -14.83 -12.72 12.00
CA SER A 29 -15.98 -12.36 12.84
C SER A 29 -16.49 -13.58 13.61
N LEU A 30 -16.61 -14.74 12.94
CA LEU A 30 -17.07 -15.99 13.56
C LEU A 30 -16.16 -16.41 14.73
N SER A 31 -14.84 -16.40 14.54
CA SER A 31 -13.89 -16.74 15.61
C SER A 31 -13.98 -15.80 16.81
N GLN A 32 -14.24 -14.51 16.58
CA GLN A 32 -14.48 -13.53 17.65
C GLN A 32 -15.79 -13.81 18.39
N PHE A 33 -16.86 -14.19 17.69
CA PHE A 33 -18.12 -14.57 18.33
C PHE A 33 -18.01 -15.87 19.14
N ILE A 34 -17.31 -16.89 18.64
CA ILE A 34 -17.06 -18.12 19.39
C ILE A 34 -16.24 -17.81 20.65
N LEU A 35 -15.20 -16.96 20.53
CA LEU A 35 -14.37 -16.53 21.64
C LEU A 35 -15.21 -15.79 22.71
N TYR A 36 -16.07 -14.86 22.28
CA TYR A 36 -16.97 -14.11 23.15
C TYR A 36 -17.99 -15.02 23.86
N GLY A 37 -18.68 -15.89 23.10
CA GLY A 37 -19.66 -16.82 23.66
C GLY A 37 -19.02 -17.76 24.68
N ASN A 38 -17.84 -18.31 24.35
CA ASN A 38 -17.10 -19.14 25.29
C ASN A 38 -16.68 -18.38 26.56
N TRP A 39 -16.27 -17.11 26.42
CA TRP A 39 -15.89 -16.27 27.55
C TRP A 39 -17.06 -15.99 28.50
N ILE A 40 -18.28 -15.79 27.97
CA ILE A 40 -19.50 -15.63 28.78
C ILE A 40 -19.83 -16.93 29.50
N ILE A 41 -19.91 -18.05 28.77
CA ILE A 41 -20.36 -19.34 29.32
C ILE A 41 -19.36 -19.89 30.35
N GLU A 42 -18.07 -19.64 30.17
CA GLU A 42 -17.03 -20.04 31.15
C GLU A 42 -17.23 -19.40 32.53
N GLY A 43 -17.87 -18.23 32.62
CA GLY A 43 -18.11 -17.53 33.89
C GLY A 43 -16.82 -17.12 34.60
N GLY A 44 -16.80 -17.18 35.94
CA GLY A 44 -15.62 -16.82 36.74
C GLY A 44 -15.25 -15.34 36.66
N PHE A 45 -16.26 -14.46 36.61
CA PHE A 45 -16.07 -13.03 36.38
C PHE A 45 -15.23 -12.35 37.46
N LYS A 46 -15.27 -12.85 38.70
CA LYS A 46 -14.47 -12.33 39.81
C LYS A 46 -12.97 -12.54 39.56
N GLU A 47 -12.56 -13.75 39.18
CA GLU A 47 -11.18 -14.08 38.87
C GLU A 47 -10.71 -13.38 37.59
N LYS A 48 -11.57 -13.32 36.57
CA LYS A 48 -11.31 -12.58 35.33
C LYS A 48 -11.05 -11.10 35.60
N TRP A 49 -11.86 -10.48 36.44
CA TRP A 49 -11.70 -9.08 36.85
C TRP A 49 -10.39 -8.82 37.61
N LEU A 50 -10.02 -9.72 38.53
CA LEU A 50 -8.75 -9.62 39.25
C LEU A 50 -7.54 -9.69 38.29
N ARG A 51 -7.57 -10.56 37.29
CA ARG A 51 -6.52 -10.64 36.24
C ARG A 51 -6.49 -9.41 35.35
N LEU A 52 -7.64 -8.82 35.03
CA LEU A 52 -7.70 -7.59 34.23
C LEU A 52 -7.11 -6.41 34.99
N LYS A 53 -7.41 -6.27 36.29
CA LYS A 53 -6.84 -5.21 37.12
C LYS A 53 -5.31 -5.24 37.19
N SER A 54 -4.70 -6.42 37.18
CA SER A 54 -3.23 -6.54 37.21
C SER A 54 -2.57 -6.27 35.85
N ASN A 55 -3.33 -6.32 34.74
CA ASN A 55 -2.78 -6.15 33.39
C ASN A 55 -2.92 -4.71 32.88
N LYS A 56 -1.87 -3.89 33.11
CA LYS A 56 -1.81 -2.49 32.65
C LYS A 56 -2.05 -2.30 31.14
N LEU A 57 -1.65 -3.26 30.32
CA LEU A 57 -1.79 -3.15 28.85
C LEU A 57 -3.24 -3.17 28.40
N VAL A 58 -4.11 -3.92 29.08
CA VAL A 58 -5.55 -3.98 28.73
C VAL A 58 -6.20 -2.62 28.92
N TRP A 59 -5.84 -1.91 29.98
CA TRP A 59 -6.40 -0.60 30.29
C TRP A 59 -6.08 0.46 29.23
N ILE A 60 -4.99 0.30 28.46
CA ILE A 60 -4.70 1.17 27.30
C ILE A 60 -5.74 0.95 26.20
N PHE A 61 -6.09 -0.30 25.90
CA PHE A 61 -7.11 -0.60 24.88
C PHE A 61 -8.51 -0.20 25.35
N VAL A 62 -8.81 -0.41 26.62
CA VAL A 62 -10.06 0.04 27.25
C VAL A 62 -10.17 1.55 27.19
N SER A 63 -9.12 2.29 27.55
CA SER A 63 -9.16 3.75 27.54
C SER A 63 -9.33 4.32 26.15
N ILE A 64 -8.65 3.76 25.13
CA ILE A 64 -8.82 4.22 23.74
C ILE A 64 -10.27 4.02 23.26
N TYR A 65 -10.89 2.87 23.55
CA TYR A 65 -12.28 2.64 23.15
C TYR A 65 -13.25 3.53 23.94
N PHE A 66 -13.02 3.66 25.25
CA PHE A 66 -13.87 4.50 26.10
C PHE A 66 -13.77 5.99 25.73
N LEU A 67 -12.61 6.46 25.27
CA LEU A 67 -12.45 7.83 24.76
C LEU A 67 -13.37 8.09 23.55
N HIS A 68 -13.55 7.11 22.67
CA HIS A 68 -14.52 7.23 21.56
C HIS A 68 -15.97 7.29 22.07
N LEU A 69 -16.30 6.58 23.15
CA LEU A 69 -17.63 6.65 23.77
C LEU A 69 -17.87 8.00 24.45
N LEU A 70 -16.88 8.53 25.18
CA LEU A 70 -16.97 9.83 25.83
C LEU A 70 -17.20 10.95 24.80
N TRP A 71 -16.56 10.86 23.63
CA TRP A 71 -16.73 11.82 22.54
C TRP A 71 -17.99 11.61 21.68
N LEU A 72 -18.98 10.88 22.21
CA LEU A 72 -20.33 10.83 21.68
C LEU A 72 -21.21 12.03 22.10
N TRP A 73 -20.75 12.84 23.06
CA TRP A 73 -21.51 13.95 23.61
C TRP A 73 -21.86 15.11 22.65
N PRO A 74 -21.03 15.52 21.66
CA PRO A 74 -21.42 16.61 20.77
C PRO A 74 -22.44 16.11 19.72
N PRO A 75 -23.33 16.98 19.22
CA PRO A 75 -24.19 16.64 18.09
C PRO A 75 -23.37 16.18 16.88
N GLN A 76 -23.70 15.01 16.34
CA GLN A 76 -22.89 14.37 15.29
C GLN A 76 -23.66 13.33 14.49
N ASP A 77 -23.00 12.79 13.47
CA ASP A 77 -23.50 11.62 12.73
C ASP A 77 -23.35 10.34 13.57
N TYR A 78 -24.43 9.96 14.25
CA TYR A 78 -24.46 8.75 15.09
C TYR A 78 -24.37 7.46 14.28
N ASN A 79 -24.85 7.42 13.03
CA ASN A 79 -24.71 6.23 12.18
C ASN A 79 -23.24 5.97 11.88
N TYR A 80 -22.50 7.03 11.53
CA TYR A 80 -21.07 6.95 11.34
C TYR A 80 -20.34 6.58 12.63
N ALA A 81 -20.69 7.23 13.76
CA ALA A 81 -20.04 6.98 15.05
C ALA A 81 -20.22 5.52 15.53
N LEU A 82 -21.43 4.99 15.44
CA LEU A 82 -21.72 3.60 15.81
C LEU A 82 -21.01 2.60 14.90
N ASN A 83 -20.92 2.90 13.60
CA ASN A 83 -20.15 2.08 12.68
C ASN A 83 -18.65 2.08 13.02
N ASP A 84 -18.09 3.24 13.38
CA ASP A 84 -16.69 3.39 13.78
C ASP A 84 -16.39 2.62 15.09
N LEU A 85 -17.28 2.73 16.09
CA LEU A 85 -17.22 1.95 17.33
C LEU A 85 -17.30 0.43 17.06
N ARG A 86 -18.25 0.00 16.21
CA ARG A 86 -18.39 -1.42 15.82
C ARG A 86 -17.11 -1.97 15.20
N VAL A 87 -16.47 -1.23 14.30
CA VAL A 87 -15.21 -1.65 13.64
C VAL A 87 -14.05 -1.70 14.64
N LYS A 88 -14.06 -0.85 15.67
CA LYS A 88 -13.04 -0.81 16.74
C LYS A 88 -13.32 -1.77 17.89
N LEU A 89 -14.50 -2.36 17.96
CA LEU A 89 -14.90 -3.27 19.03
C LEU A 89 -13.93 -4.46 19.22
N PRO A 90 -13.39 -5.10 18.16
CA PRO A 90 -12.39 -6.16 18.32
C PRO A 90 -11.11 -5.70 19.02
N MET A 91 -10.74 -4.42 18.88
CA MET A 91 -9.56 -3.83 19.55
C MET A 91 -9.77 -3.73 21.07
N LEU A 92 -11.01 -3.63 21.54
CA LEU A 92 -11.38 -3.70 22.96
C LEU A 92 -11.50 -5.16 23.42
N LEU A 93 -12.29 -5.94 22.70
CA LEU A 93 -12.74 -7.26 23.13
C LEU A 93 -11.61 -8.30 23.10
N LEU A 94 -10.77 -8.32 22.07
CA LEU A 94 -9.71 -9.32 21.95
C LEU A 94 -8.68 -9.22 23.09
N PRO A 95 -8.11 -8.04 23.42
CA PRO A 95 -7.22 -7.92 24.57
C PRO A 95 -7.91 -8.29 25.89
N LEU A 96 -9.17 -7.91 26.07
CA LEU A 96 -9.94 -8.22 27.28
C LEU A 96 -10.13 -9.73 27.46
N PHE A 97 -10.56 -10.45 26.41
CA PHE A 97 -10.77 -11.89 26.48
C PHE A 97 -9.45 -12.63 26.69
N VAL A 98 -8.39 -12.26 25.98
CA VAL A 98 -7.09 -12.94 26.09
C VAL A 98 -6.46 -12.69 27.47
N ALA A 99 -6.53 -11.47 27.99
CA ALA A 99 -5.91 -11.12 29.27
C ALA A 99 -6.67 -11.62 30.50
N SER A 100 -8.00 -11.73 30.42
CA SER A 100 -8.82 -12.27 31.52
C SER A 100 -8.83 -13.81 31.55
N SER A 101 -8.53 -14.46 30.42
CA SER A 101 -8.43 -15.91 30.31
C SER A 101 -7.18 -16.47 30.98
N LYS A 102 -7.11 -17.79 31.17
CA LYS A 102 -5.91 -18.45 31.70
C LYS A 102 -4.71 -18.20 30.76
N PRO A 103 -3.50 -17.93 31.29
CA PRO A 103 -2.30 -17.71 30.48
C PRO A 103 -2.08 -18.78 29.43
N ILE A 104 -1.60 -18.39 28.26
CA ILE A 104 -1.28 -19.31 27.16
C ILE A 104 0.16 -19.77 27.31
N GLU A 105 0.39 -21.07 27.22
CA GLU A 105 1.74 -21.63 27.24
C GLU A 105 2.56 -21.14 26.03
N LYS A 106 3.85 -20.91 26.23
CA LYS A 106 4.76 -20.44 25.16
C LYS A 106 4.73 -21.35 23.92
N LYS A 107 4.58 -22.68 24.12
CA LYS A 107 4.46 -23.66 23.04
C LYS A 107 3.20 -23.42 22.18
N VAL A 108 2.07 -23.12 22.81
CA VAL A 108 0.80 -22.84 22.12
C VAL A 108 0.88 -21.50 21.39
N ILE A 109 1.51 -20.47 21.99
CA ILE A 109 1.76 -19.19 21.30
C ILE A 109 2.60 -19.41 20.04
N LYS A 110 3.67 -20.22 20.11
CA LYS A 110 4.48 -20.62 18.94
C LYS A 110 3.60 -21.22 17.84
N PHE A 111 2.71 -22.15 18.19
CA PHE A 111 1.81 -22.77 17.22
C PHE A 111 0.82 -21.76 16.60
N ILE A 112 0.26 -20.83 17.38
CA ILE A 112 -0.64 -19.79 16.84
C ILE A 112 0.09 -18.95 15.77
N PHE A 113 1.33 -18.53 16.04
CA PHE A 113 2.13 -17.77 15.06
C PHE A 113 2.51 -18.58 13.82
N ILE A 114 2.80 -19.88 13.99
CA ILE A 114 3.07 -20.79 12.87
C ILE A 114 1.80 -20.97 12.03
N THR A 115 0.64 -21.20 12.65
CA THR A 115 -0.65 -21.34 11.95
C THR A 115 -1.00 -20.06 11.18
N PHE A 116 -0.83 -18.90 11.79
CA PHE A 116 -0.98 -17.61 11.11
C PHE A 116 -0.07 -17.52 9.88
N THR A 117 1.21 -17.83 10.05
CA THR A 117 2.21 -17.77 8.97
C THR A 117 1.93 -18.75 7.84
N ILE A 118 1.53 -19.98 8.15
CA ILE A 118 1.11 -20.98 7.15
C ILE A 118 -0.10 -20.46 6.37
N SER A 119 -1.05 -19.81 7.03
CA SER A 119 -2.23 -19.24 6.39
C SER A 119 -1.87 -18.08 5.46
N VAL A 120 -0.91 -17.23 5.85
CA VAL A 120 -0.34 -16.21 4.98
C VAL A 120 0.34 -16.84 3.76
N ILE A 121 1.15 -17.88 3.95
CA ILE A 121 1.85 -18.59 2.87
C ILE A 121 0.84 -19.25 1.90
N PHE A 122 -0.22 -19.86 2.43
CA PHE A 122 -1.28 -20.43 1.62
C PHE A 122 -1.95 -19.39 0.71
N VAL A 123 -2.31 -18.23 1.26
CA VAL A 123 -2.87 -17.11 0.48
C VAL A 123 -1.86 -16.57 -0.54
N SER A 124 -0.55 -16.64 -0.27
CA SER A 124 0.45 -16.16 -1.21
C SER A 124 0.56 -17.03 -2.45
N PHE A 125 0.38 -18.35 -2.34
CA PHE A 125 0.35 -19.22 -3.51
C PHE A 125 -0.84 -18.89 -4.43
N ILE A 126 -2.01 -18.65 -3.85
CA ILE A 126 -3.20 -18.20 -4.61
C ILE A 126 -2.94 -16.84 -5.25
N THR A 127 -2.33 -15.92 -4.51
CA THR A 127 -2.00 -14.58 -5.00
C THR A 127 -0.98 -14.63 -6.14
N LEU A 128 0.05 -15.48 -6.03
CA LEU A 128 1.06 -15.71 -7.07
C LEU A 128 0.43 -16.33 -8.33
N TYR A 129 -0.44 -17.33 -8.17
CA TYR A 129 -1.17 -17.92 -9.30
C TYR A 129 -1.98 -16.84 -10.05
N ARG A 130 -2.74 -16.02 -9.33
CA ARG A 130 -3.53 -14.93 -9.94
C ARG A 130 -2.66 -13.85 -10.58
N TRP A 131 -1.45 -13.62 -10.07
CA TRP A 131 -0.49 -12.69 -10.66
C TRP A 131 0.10 -13.23 -11.97
N ILE A 132 0.48 -14.52 -12.01
CA ILE A 132 1.03 -15.16 -13.21
C ILE A 132 -0.01 -15.20 -14.33
N PHE A 133 -1.25 -15.58 -14.00
CA PHE A 133 -2.35 -15.71 -14.97
C PHE A 133 -3.25 -14.45 -15.04
N GLN A 134 -2.75 -13.29 -14.62
CA GLN A 134 -3.55 -12.06 -14.55
C GLN A 134 -4.21 -11.69 -15.89
N ASP A 135 -3.50 -11.89 -17.02
CA ASP A 135 -3.97 -11.54 -18.36
C ASP A 135 -5.12 -12.47 -18.77
N SER A 136 -4.98 -13.79 -18.52
CA SER A 136 -6.02 -14.80 -18.79
C SER A 136 -7.24 -14.63 -17.88
N LEU A 137 -7.05 -14.09 -16.68
CA LEU A 137 -8.12 -13.84 -15.70
C LEU A 137 -8.79 -12.47 -15.86
N GLY A 138 -8.37 -11.66 -16.85
CA GLY A 138 -8.90 -10.31 -17.06
C GLY A 138 -8.59 -9.33 -15.91
N ILE A 139 -7.52 -9.58 -15.15
CA ILE A 139 -7.13 -8.73 -14.01
C ILE A 139 -6.22 -7.61 -14.53
N VAL A 140 -6.82 -6.46 -14.84
CA VAL A 140 -6.08 -5.25 -15.28
C VAL A 140 -5.45 -4.51 -14.08
N ASP A 141 -6.14 -4.47 -12.94
CA ASP A 141 -5.67 -3.79 -11.73
C ASP A 141 -4.91 -4.75 -10.79
N TYR A 142 -3.60 -4.51 -10.63
CA TYR A 142 -2.73 -5.27 -9.72
C TYR A 142 -3.26 -5.32 -8.28
N ARG A 143 -4.05 -4.32 -7.85
CA ARG A 143 -4.63 -4.26 -6.51
C ARG A 143 -5.65 -5.36 -6.25
N LYS A 144 -6.21 -5.95 -7.31
CA LYS A 144 -7.20 -7.03 -7.25
C LYS A 144 -6.58 -8.43 -7.28
N VAL A 145 -5.24 -8.53 -7.41
CA VAL A 145 -4.51 -9.82 -7.45
C VAL A 145 -4.62 -10.58 -6.13
N SER A 146 -4.69 -9.89 -5.00
CA SER A 146 -5.01 -10.51 -3.69
C SER A 146 -6.54 -10.66 -3.54
N PRO A 147 -7.09 -11.89 -3.46
CA PRO A 147 -8.54 -12.11 -3.58
C PRO A 147 -9.31 -11.85 -2.28
N PHE A 148 -8.75 -12.24 -1.13
CA PHE A 148 -9.50 -12.32 0.11
C PHE A 148 -9.52 -11.01 0.88
N ILE A 149 -8.39 -10.30 0.87
CA ILE A 149 -8.15 -9.12 1.70
C ILE A 149 -7.39 -8.10 0.86
N SER A 150 -7.59 -6.82 1.17
CA SER A 150 -6.85 -5.74 0.52
C SER A 150 -5.34 -6.01 0.51
N HIS A 151 -4.70 -5.84 -0.65
CA HIS A 151 -3.26 -5.98 -0.86
C HIS A 151 -2.41 -5.23 0.19
N ILE A 152 -2.87 -4.07 0.69
CA ILE A 152 -2.19 -3.32 1.77
C ILE A 152 -2.15 -4.13 3.07
N ARG A 153 -3.31 -4.54 3.59
CA ARG A 153 -3.39 -5.36 4.82
C ARG A 153 -2.63 -6.67 4.67
N TYR A 154 -2.78 -7.34 3.54
CA TYR A 154 -2.07 -8.59 3.27
C TYR A 154 -0.55 -8.39 3.23
N SER A 155 -0.06 -7.27 2.67
CA SER A 155 1.37 -6.96 2.68
C SER A 155 1.94 -6.79 4.09
N LEU A 156 1.18 -6.16 5.02
CA LEU A 156 1.58 -6.04 6.41
C LEU A 156 1.63 -7.41 7.11
N MET A 157 0.70 -8.31 6.77
CA MET A 157 0.71 -9.69 7.28
C MET A 157 1.92 -10.48 6.78
N MET A 158 2.29 -10.33 5.49
CA MET A 158 3.51 -10.93 4.96
C MET A 158 4.76 -10.42 5.67
N VAL A 159 4.86 -9.10 5.90
CA VAL A 159 5.97 -8.51 6.66
C VAL A 159 6.03 -9.08 8.08
N PHE A 160 4.88 -9.17 8.77
CA PHE A 160 4.83 -9.75 10.10
C PHE A 160 5.28 -11.22 10.10
N SER A 161 4.81 -12.02 9.14
CA SER A 161 5.24 -13.41 8.95
C SER A 161 6.74 -13.54 8.65
N ILE A 162 7.33 -12.63 7.87
CA ILE A 162 8.79 -12.61 7.61
C ILE A 162 9.57 -12.49 8.93
N PHE A 163 9.17 -11.59 9.83
CA PHE A 163 9.86 -11.44 11.12
C PHE A 163 9.57 -12.58 12.10
N ILE A 164 8.39 -13.20 12.04
CA ILE A 164 8.09 -14.45 12.77
C ILE A 164 9.01 -15.57 12.30
N LEU A 165 9.15 -15.77 10.99
CA LEU A 165 10.03 -16.78 10.38
C LEU A 165 11.50 -16.51 10.73
N TYR A 166 11.93 -15.24 10.67
CA TYR A 166 13.27 -14.85 11.12
C TYR A 166 13.49 -15.23 12.58
N HIS A 167 12.57 -14.86 13.48
CA HIS A 167 12.69 -15.18 14.91
C HIS A 167 12.79 -16.68 15.15
N PHE A 168 11.90 -17.50 14.57
CA PHE A 168 11.96 -18.94 14.73
C PHE A 168 13.17 -19.58 14.05
N SER A 169 13.69 -19.00 12.96
CA SER A 169 14.94 -19.46 12.35
C SER A 169 16.16 -19.29 13.27
N GLN A 170 16.15 -18.27 14.14
CA GLN A 170 17.21 -18.08 15.14
C GLN A 170 17.07 -19.06 16.31
N ILE A 171 15.85 -19.38 16.73
CA ILE A 171 15.62 -20.39 17.80
C ILE A 171 16.07 -21.78 17.33
N GLU A 172 15.76 -22.17 16.09
CA GLU A 172 16.12 -23.49 15.56
C GLU A 172 17.58 -23.59 15.08
N LYS A 173 18.41 -22.54 15.28
CA LYS A 173 19.81 -22.48 14.85
C LYS A 173 20.63 -23.66 15.36
N ASP A 174 20.46 -23.96 16.65
CA ASP A 174 21.23 -24.99 17.35
C ASP A 174 20.42 -26.28 17.59
N ASN A 175 19.11 -26.24 17.33
CA ASN A 175 18.18 -27.34 17.60
C ASN A 175 17.91 -28.20 16.36
N ASN A 176 17.46 -27.61 15.23
CA ASN A 176 17.11 -28.38 14.03
C ASN A 176 17.38 -27.61 12.73
N LYS A 177 18.50 -27.96 12.07
CA LYS A 177 18.94 -27.35 10.81
C LYS A 177 17.90 -27.45 9.70
N LYS A 178 17.10 -28.53 9.62
CA LYS A 178 16.07 -28.70 8.58
C LYS A 178 14.96 -27.66 8.70
N PHE A 179 14.40 -27.48 9.91
CA PHE A 179 13.37 -26.46 10.13
C PHE A 179 13.89 -25.05 9.93
N ARG A 180 15.14 -24.78 10.31
CA ARG A 180 15.79 -23.50 10.02
C ARG A 180 15.82 -23.21 8.51
N ILE A 181 16.21 -24.18 7.68
CA ILE A 181 16.23 -24.02 6.21
C ILE A 181 14.81 -23.75 5.69
N ILE A 182 13.81 -24.50 6.16
CA ILE A 182 12.41 -24.29 5.76
C ILE A 182 11.95 -22.85 6.07
N TYR A 183 12.25 -22.35 7.28
CA TYR A 183 11.90 -20.97 7.64
C TYR A 183 12.61 -19.92 6.78
N LEU A 184 13.89 -20.13 6.47
CA LEU A 184 14.66 -19.20 5.63
C LEU A 184 14.16 -19.19 4.17
N LEU A 185 13.79 -20.36 3.61
CA LEU A 185 13.22 -20.45 2.27
C LEU A 185 11.84 -19.80 2.21
N ALA A 186 10.97 -20.05 3.19
CA ALA A 186 9.66 -19.40 3.29
C ALA A 186 9.80 -17.87 3.45
N MET A 187 10.77 -17.43 4.24
CA MET A 187 11.08 -16.01 4.44
C MET A 187 11.52 -15.36 3.12
N LEU A 188 12.46 -15.99 2.40
CA LEU A 188 12.92 -15.51 1.10
C LEU A 188 11.77 -15.43 0.09
N TYR A 189 10.93 -16.46 0.03
CA TYR A 189 9.75 -16.48 -0.82
C TYR A 189 8.79 -15.31 -0.55
N LEU A 190 8.45 -15.04 0.72
CA LEU A 190 7.58 -13.92 1.07
C LEU A 190 8.21 -12.55 0.76
N ILE A 191 9.53 -12.41 0.97
CA ILE A 191 10.27 -11.19 0.61
C ILE A 191 10.14 -10.95 -0.90
N LEU A 192 10.46 -11.94 -1.74
CA LEU A 192 10.35 -11.82 -3.19
C LEU A 192 8.92 -11.45 -3.61
N LEU A 193 7.92 -12.06 -2.99
CA LEU A 193 6.52 -11.79 -3.32
C LEU A 193 6.08 -10.36 -2.98
N ILE A 194 6.54 -9.77 -1.87
CA ILE A 194 6.24 -8.36 -1.54
C ILE A 194 6.70 -7.43 -2.65
N PHE A 195 7.90 -7.67 -3.20
CA PHE A 195 8.43 -6.89 -4.31
C PHE A 195 7.66 -7.15 -5.61
N ILE A 196 7.33 -8.42 -5.92
CA ILE A 196 6.53 -8.77 -7.11
C ILE A 196 5.16 -8.08 -7.10
N LEU A 197 4.48 -8.02 -5.94
CA LEU A 197 3.15 -7.44 -5.81
C LEU A 197 3.14 -5.90 -5.79
N ARG A 198 4.30 -5.24 -5.80
CA ARG A 198 4.45 -3.78 -5.89
C ARG A 198 3.72 -2.99 -4.80
N VAL A 199 3.57 -3.56 -3.60
CA VAL A 199 2.81 -2.90 -2.52
C VAL A 199 3.72 -1.96 -1.73
N ASN A 200 3.73 -0.67 -2.10
CA ASN A 200 4.60 0.36 -1.52
C ASN A 200 4.59 0.39 0.02
N THR A 201 3.43 0.24 0.66
CA THR A 201 3.34 0.24 2.14
C THR A 201 4.05 -0.98 2.76
N GLY A 202 3.89 -2.17 2.17
CA GLY A 202 4.57 -3.38 2.64
C GLY A 202 6.08 -3.30 2.47
N ILE A 203 6.54 -2.84 1.30
CA ILE A 203 7.97 -2.62 1.03
C ILE A 203 8.57 -1.62 2.02
N PHE A 204 7.90 -0.48 2.23
CA PHE A 204 8.38 0.55 3.16
C PHE A 204 8.50 0.04 4.60
N VAL A 205 7.47 -0.64 5.12
CA VAL A 205 7.49 -1.21 6.48
C VAL A 205 8.54 -2.31 6.61
N PHE A 206 8.68 -3.18 5.60
CA PHE A 206 9.73 -4.20 5.57
C PHE A 206 11.13 -3.58 5.63
N LEU A 207 11.39 -2.53 4.86
CA LEU A 207 12.70 -1.85 4.85
C LEU A 207 13.00 -1.18 6.19
N ILE A 208 12.02 -0.51 6.82
CA ILE A 208 12.20 0.09 8.14
C ILE A 208 12.50 -0.96 9.21
N LEU A 209 11.70 -2.03 9.28
CA LEU A 209 11.89 -3.06 10.28
C LEU A 209 13.19 -3.83 10.05
N SER A 210 13.55 -4.11 8.79
CA SER A 210 14.83 -4.70 8.44
C SER A 210 15.98 -3.80 8.86
N PHE A 211 15.88 -2.48 8.64
CA PHE A 211 16.87 -1.51 9.10
C PHE A 211 17.00 -1.50 10.62
N ILE A 212 15.90 -1.52 11.38
CA ILE A 212 15.92 -1.57 12.84
C ILE A 212 16.56 -2.87 13.36
N VAL A 213 16.16 -4.02 12.81
CA VAL A 213 16.75 -5.32 13.19
C VAL A 213 18.24 -5.35 12.85
N PHE A 214 18.59 -4.82 11.69
CA PHE A 214 19.97 -4.74 11.24
C PHE A 214 20.83 -3.82 12.13
N THR A 215 20.36 -2.61 12.46
CA THR A 215 21.09 -1.71 13.37
C THR A 215 21.21 -2.30 14.77
N TYR A 216 20.17 -2.98 15.26
CA TYR A 216 20.24 -3.72 16.51
C TYR A 216 21.34 -4.80 16.49
N ILE A 217 21.43 -5.60 15.41
CA ILE A 217 22.47 -6.61 15.23
C ILE A 217 23.86 -5.95 15.15
N LEU A 218 23.99 -4.83 14.44
CA LEU A 218 25.26 -4.08 14.34
C LEU A 218 25.72 -3.55 15.69
N ILE A 219 24.82 -3.01 16.50
CA ILE A 219 25.14 -2.48 17.84
C ILE A 219 25.61 -3.61 18.75
N LYS A 220 25.03 -4.80 18.62
CA LYS A 220 25.42 -5.98 19.41
C LYS A 220 26.66 -6.71 18.89
N SER A 221 27.08 -6.46 17.65
CA SER A 221 28.26 -7.08 17.05
C SER A 221 29.53 -6.33 17.42
N SER A 222 30.53 -7.04 17.94
CA SER A 222 31.87 -6.51 18.25
C SER A 222 32.90 -6.76 17.13
N SER A 223 32.52 -7.40 16.03
CA SER A 223 33.44 -7.89 15.00
C SER A 223 33.65 -6.90 13.84
N CYS A 224 34.71 -7.11 13.05
CA CYS A 224 35.00 -6.39 11.79
C CYS A 224 33.81 -6.36 10.81
N ILE A 225 32.91 -7.35 10.90
CA ILE A 225 31.64 -7.42 10.17
C ILE A 225 30.81 -6.13 10.32
N LYS A 226 30.86 -5.45 11.47
CA LYS A 226 30.14 -4.18 11.69
C LYS A 226 30.62 -3.08 10.74
N TRP A 227 31.93 -2.96 10.53
CA TRP A 227 32.51 -1.96 9.64
C TRP A 227 32.21 -2.28 8.18
N PHE A 228 32.36 -3.55 7.77
CA PHE A 228 32.01 -3.99 6.42
C PHE A 228 30.53 -3.71 6.08
N LEU A 229 29.62 -4.05 6.99
CA LEU A 229 28.18 -3.84 6.81
C LEU A 229 27.80 -2.35 6.80
N SER A 230 28.45 -1.53 7.62
CA SER A 230 28.24 -0.07 7.61
C SER A 230 28.72 0.55 6.30
N LEU A 231 29.89 0.12 5.81
CA LEU A 231 30.44 0.56 4.52
C LEU A 231 29.52 0.13 3.36
N ALA A 232 29.00 -1.10 3.37
CA ALA A 232 28.07 -1.58 2.36
C ALA A 232 26.79 -0.72 2.27
N ILE A 233 26.26 -0.25 3.40
CA ILE A 233 25.11 0.66 3.41
C ILE A 233 25.46 2.02 2.82
N ILE A 234 26.62 2.57 3.17
CA ILE A 234 27.06 3.86 2.64
C ILE A 234 27.19 3.76 1.12
N ILE A 235 27.85 2.70 0.62
CA ILE A 235 27.99 2.44 -0.81
C ILE A 235 26.62 2.30 -1.48
N ALA A 236 25.72 1.47 -0.92
CA ALA A 236 24.37 1.28 -1.46
C ALA A 236 23.57 2.60 -1.52
N SER A 237 23.71 3.44 -0.50
CA SER A 237 23.05 4.75 -0.42
C SER A 237 23.59 5.72 -1.47
N VAL A 238 24.90 5.75 -1.68
CA VAL A 238 25.55 6.57 -2.72
C VAL A 238 25.13 6.11 -4.12
N LEU A 239 25.12 4.80 -4.38
CA LEU A 239 24.65 4.24 -5.65
C LEU A 239 23.18 4.59 -5.90
N PHE A 240 22.32 4.42 -4.89
CA PHE A 240 20.91 4.77 -4.98
C PHE A 240 20.69 6.27 -5.24
N TYR A 241 21.45 7.14 -4.57
CA TYR A 241 21.39 8.59 -4.79
C TYR A 241 21.79 8.96 -6.23
N ASN A 242 22.92 8.44 -6.72
CA ASN A 242 23.39 8.72 -8.08
C ASN A 242 22.39 8.24 -9.14
N TYR A 243 21.81 7.05 -8.93
CA TYR A 243 20.78 6.50 -9.82
C TYR A 243 19.51 7.36 -9.83
N SER A 244 19.02 7.74 -8.65
CA SER A 244 17.85 8.61 -8.50
C SER A 244 18.10 10.00 -9.11
N LYS A 245 19.30 10.55 -8.92
CA LYS A 245 19.72 11.82 -9.52
C LYS A 245 19.74 11.76 -11.05
N LYS A 246 20.18 10.64 -11.64
CA LYS A 246 20.15 10.44 -13.11
C LYS A 246 18.72 10.52 -13.65
N ILE A 247 17.78 9.81 -13.02
CA ILE A 247 16.35 9.81 -13.40
C ILE A 247 15.75 11.21 -13.19
N TRP A 248 16.05 11.87 -12.08
CA TRP A 248 15.58 13.23 -11.83
C TRP A 248 16.08 14.21 -12.89
N ASN A 249 17.37 14.13 -13.23
CA ASN A 249 17.97 14.99 -14.23
C ASN A 249 17.33 14.80 -15.61
N SER A 250 16.95 13.57 -16.01
CA SER A 250 16.27 13.37 -17.29
C SER A 250 14.93 14.09 -17.34
N PHE A 251 14.15 14.08 -16.26
CA PHE A 251 12.91 14.88 -16.18
C PHE A 251 13.17 16.38 -16.31
N ILE A 252 14.17 16.91 -15.61
CA ILE A 252 14.49 18.35 -15.66
C ILE A 252 14.99 18.77 -17.04
N VAL A 253 15.84 17.96 -17.67
CA VAL A 253 16.32 18.21 -19.04
C VAL A 253 15.14 18.22 -20.01
N GLY A 254 14.28 17.21 -19.95
CA GLY A 254 13.06 17.14 -20.75
C GLY A 254 12.16 18.36 -20.57
N MET A 255 11.91 18.76 -19.32
CA MET A 255 11.04 19.90 -18.99
C MET A 255 11.54 21.20 -19.62
N LYS A 256 12.86 21.38 -19.65
CA LYS A 256 13.52 22.57 -20.20
C LYS A 256 13.68 22.55 -21.72
N SER A 257 13.35 21.45 -22.39
CA SER A 257 13.44 21.39 -23.85
C SER A 257 12.52 22.43 -24.51
N VAL A 258 13.02 23.10 -25.53
CA VAL A 258 12.30 24.15 -26.28
C VAL A 258 11.97 23.60 -27.66
N ALA A 259 10.84 24.02 -28.22
CA ALA A 259 10.50 23.63 -29.59
C ALA A 259 11.52 24.24 -30.58
N PRO A 260 11.71 23.61 -31.75
CA PRO A 260 12.50 24.20 -32.82
C PRO A 260 11.96 25.57 -33.25
N ASP A 261 12.86 26.49 -33.59
CA ASP A 261 12.49 27.84 -34.07
C ASP A 261 11.85 27.82 -35.47
N SER A 262 12.09 26.75 -36.24
CA SER A 262 11.56 26.57 -37.59
C SER A 262 10.47 25.50 -37.66
N LEU A 263 9.62 25.60 -38.68
CA LEU A 263 8.61 24.57 -38.98
C LEU A 263 9.30 23.25 -39.28
N VAL A 264 8.93 22.22 -38.52
CA VAL A 264 9.39 20.85 -38.73
C VAL A 264 8.26 20.03 -39.34
N TYR A 265 8.60 19.21 -40.32
CA TYR A 265 7.65 18.39 -41.08
C TYR A 265 7.80 16.90 -40.73
N THR A 266 6.69 16.17 -40.78
CA THR A 266 6.67 14.71 -40.73
C THR A 266 7.30 14.13 -42.00
N PRO A 267 7.68 12.84 -42.01
CA PRO A 267 8.10 12.16 -43.24
C PRO A 267 7.06 12.21 -44.38
N ASN A 268 5.78 12.41 -44.04
CA ASN A 268 4.69 12.57 -45.01
C ASN A 268 4.47 14.03 -45.45
N GLY A 269 5.30 14.97 -45.01
CA GLY A 269 5.22 16.39 -45.38
C GLY A 269 4.19 17.21 -44.59
N ASN A 270 3.62 16.69 -43.51
CA ASN A 270 2.68 17.45 -42.67
C ASN A 270 3.43 18.22 -41.56
N ILE A 271 2.89 19.34 -41.11
CA ILE A 271 3.53 20.16 -40.06
C ILE A 271 3.33 19.50 -38.69
N TYR A 272 4.38 19.51 -37.85
CA TYR A 272 4.30 19.13 -36.44
C TYR A 272 3.73 20.25 -35.56
N SER A 273 2.94 19.86 -34.57
CA SER A 273 2.49 20.73 -33.49
C SER A 273 3.36 20.61 -32.24
N PHE A 274 3.50 21.72 -31.53
CA PHE A 274 4.30 21.86 -30.30
C PHE A 274 3.52 22.70 -29.28
N ILE A 275 3.42 22.21 -28.03
CA ILE A 275 2.89 22.98 -26.90
C ILE A 275 4.07 23.39 -26.00
N ASN A 276 4.57 24.61 -26.17
CA ASN A 276 5.80 25.08 -25.51
C ASN A 276 5.67 25.16 -23.99
N ASP A 277 4.54 25.65 -23.49
CA ASP A 277 4.28 25.87 -22.06
C ASP A 277 4.08 24.57 -21.27
N SER A 278 3.94 23.44 -21.97
CA SER A 278 3.80 22.15 -21.31
C SER A 278 5.08 21.75 -20.59
N LYS A 279 4.92 21.38 -19.32
CA LYS A 279 5.95 20.76 -18.48
C LYS A 279 5.82 19.23 -18.44
N GLU A 280 4.89 18.64 -19.17
CA GLU A 280 4.70 17.19 -19.17
C GLU A 280 5.82 16.49 -19.93
N VAL A 281 6.43 15.48 -19.30
CA VAL A 281 7.56 14.72 -19.85
C VAL A 281 7.37 13.22 -19.61
N GLU A 282 7.92 12.36 -20.46
CA GLU A 282 8.03 10.92 -20.19
C GLU A 282 9.46 10.48 -20.53
N ASN A 283 10.13 9.79 -19.59
CA ASN A 283 11.52 9.36 -19.74
C ASN A 283 12.51 10.48 -20.15
N GLY A 284 12.17 11.74 -19.84
CA GLY A 284 12.97 12.91 -20.21
C GLY A 284 12.66 13.51 -21.59
N ASN A 285 11.62 13.06 -22.28
CA ASN A 285 11.13 13.64 -23.53
C ASN A 285 9.84 14.43 -23.28
N LYS A 286 9.62 15.57 -23.96
CA LYS A 286 8.35 16.32 -23.84
C LYS A 286 7.19 15.58 -24.48
N VAL A 287 6.08 15.48 -23.75
CA VAL A 287 4.86 14.80 -24.19
C VAL A 287 4.27 15.51 -25.40
N TRP A 288 4.15 16.83 -25.33
CA TRP A 288 3.43 17.64 -26.31
C TRP A 288 4.30 18.21 -27.45
N PHE A 289 5.38 17.51 -27.78
CA PHE A 289 6.33 17.88 -28.85
C PHE A 289 6.26 16.87 -29.99
N TYR A 290 6.44 17.35 -31.22
CA TYR A 290 6.42 16.54 -32.45
C TYR A 290 5.13 15.74 -32.62
N ILE A 291 3.97 16.42 -32.52
CA ILE A 291 2.66 15.78 -32.66
C ILE A 291 2.01 16.09 -34.00
N GLN A 292 1.59 15.04 -34.71
CA GLN A 292 0.67 15.13 -35.83
C GLN A 292 -0.49 14.15 -35.62
N GLU A 293 -1.58 14.66 -35.03
CA GLU A 293 -2.73 13.89 -34.58
C GLU A 293 -3.47 13.17 -35.71
N ASN A 294 -3.58 13.77 -36.90
CA ASN A 294 -4.28 13.16 -38.03
C ASN A 294 -3.58 11.89 -38.51
N GLU A 295 -2.24 11.93 -38.57
CA GLU A 295 -1.44 10.76 -38.92
C GLU A 295 -1.52 9.67 -37.85
N LEU A 296 -1.39 10.05 -36.58
CA LEU A 296 -1.54 9.11 -35.46
C LEU A 296 -2.88 8.39 -35.47
N ARG A 297 -3.97 9.15 -35.59
CA ARG A 297 -5.34 8.61 -35.61
C ARG A 297 -5.51 7.60 -36.72
N LYS A 298 -5.03 7.93 -37.93
CA LYS A 298 -5.12 7.05 -39.10
C LYS A 298 -4.30 5.79 -38.92
N GLU A 299 -3.04 5.90 -38.49
CA GLU A 299 -2.17 4.72 -38.35
C GLU A 299 -2.54 3.85 -37.15
N TRP A 300 -2.94 4.44 -36.02
CA TRP A 300 -3.36 3.69 -34.85
C TRP A 300 -4.59 2.83 -35.12
N ASN A 301 -5.61 3.40 -35.78
CA ASN A 301 -6.85 2.71 -36.09
C ASN A 301 -6.67 1.52 -37.07
N LYS A 302 -5.55 1.45 -37.79
CA LYS A 302 -5.22 0.29 -38.63
C LYS A 302 -4.63 -0.87 -37.82
N ARG A 303 -4.00 -0.58 -36.69
CA ARG A 303 -3.18 -1.53 -35.93
C ARG A 303 -3.84 -2.01 -34.64
N SER A 304 -4.70 -1.18 -34.03
CA SER A 304 -5.35 -1.50 -32.76
C SER A 304 -6.83 -1.82 -32.94
N ARG A 305 -7.36 -2.67 -32.03
CA ARG A 305 -8.79 -2.95 -31.90
C ARG A 305 -9.56 -1.82 -31.22
N ILE A 306 -8.91 -1.06 -30.35
CA ILE A 306 -9.51 0.10 -29.66
C ILE A 306 -9.14 1.34 -30.45
N HIS A 307 -10.13 2.09 -30.92
CA HIS A 307 -9.86 3.25 -31.77
C HIS A 307 -9.24 4.40 -30.98
N TYR A 308 -8.62 5.32 -31.71
CA TYR A 308 -7.85 6.45 -31.18
C TYR A 308 -8.63 7.34 -30.19
N ASP A 309 -9.93 7.55 -30.43
CA ASP A 309 -10.80 8.38 -29.61
C ASP A 309 -11.58 7.61 -28.54
N ASP A 310 -11.47 6.29 -28.55
CA ASP A 310 -12.13 5.44 -27.56
C ASP A 310 -11.37 5.46 -26.22
N LYS A 311 -11.97 4.80 -25.23
CA LYS A 311 -11.35 4.57 -23.94
C LYS A 311 -10.57 3.26 -23.93
N ASP A 312 -9.38 3.31 -23.34
CA ASP A 312 -8.59 2.13 -23.00
C ASP A 312 -9.26 1.29 -21.90
N GLU A 313 -8.71 0.12 -21.58
CA GLU A 313 -9.27 -0.78 -20.55
C GLU A 313 -9.29 -0.17 -19.13
N LYS A 314 -8.57 0.93 -18.90
CA LYS A 314 -8.57 1.68 -17.63
C LYS A 314 -9.49 2.90 -17.68
N GLY A 315 -10.18 3.14 -18.79
CA GLY A 315 -11.11 4.24 -18.98
C GLY A 315 -10.46 5.57 -19.41
N ASN A 316 -9.16 5.62 -19.70
CA ASN A 316 -8.51 6.82 -20.23
C ASN A 316 -8.70 6.89 -21.75
N LEU A 317 -8.72 8.09 -22.34
CA LEU A 317 -8.75 8.22 -23.79
C LEU A 317 -7.44 7.69 -24.40
N VAL A 318 -7.55 6.79 -25.37
CA VAL A 318 -6.40 6.10 -26.00
C VAL A 318 -5.41 7.11 -26.56
N LYS A 319 -5.88 8.20 -27.17
CA LYS A 319 -5.01 9.27 -27.68
C LYS A 319 -3.95 9.75 -26.67
N PHE A 320 -4.33 9.92 -25.40
CA PHE A 320 -3.40 10.38 -24.36
C PHE A 320 -2.43 9.28 -23.95
N THR A 321 -2.91 8.04 -23.86
CA THR A 321 -2.07 6.88 -23.55
C THR A 321 -1.04 6.65 -24.66
N LEU A 322 -1.45 6.69 -25.93
CA LEU A 322 -0.59 6.52 -27.10
C LEU A 322 0.49 7.62 -27.20
N ILE A 323 0.09 8.89 -27.08
CA ILE A 323 1.02 10.02 -27.14
C ILE A 323 2.09 9.90 -26.05
N ARG A 324 1.69 9.60 -24.81
CA ARG A 324 2.63 9.40 -23.69
C ARG A 324 3.51 8.17 -23.90
N TYR A 325 2.97 7.07 -24.43
CA TYR A 325 3.73 5.86 -24.68
C TYR A 325 4.83 6.08 -25.74
N LEU A 326 4.49 6.70 -26.87
CA LEU A 326 5.47 7.09 -27.89
C LEU A 326 6.53 8.04 -27.31
N THR A 327 6.12 9.01 -26.50
CA THR A 327 7.04 9.90 -25.78
C THR A 327 8.02 9.11 -24.91
N SER A 328 7.54 8.12 -24.17
CA SER A 328 8.36 7.29 -23.29
C SER A 328 9.40 6.46 -24.05
N LYS A 329 9.11 6.08 -25.30
CA LYS A 329 10.06 5.41 -26.21
C LYS A 329 11.01 6.38 -26.93
N GLY A 330 10.82 7.69 -26.78
CA GLY A 330 11.58 8.72 -27.51
C GLY A 330 11.18 8.84 -28.98
N LEU A 331 9.99 8.36 -29.35
CA LEU A 331 9.48 8.40 -30.71
C LEU A 331 8.69 9.69 -30.98
N THR A 332 8.65 10.07 -32.26
CA THR A 332 7.74 11.11 -32.78
C THR A 332 6.29 10.64 -32.71
N LYS A 333 5.35 11.57 -32.64
CA LYS A 333 3.91 11.29 -32.48
C LYS A 333 3.23 11.50 -33.83
N ASP A 334 3.63 10.67 -34.79
CA ASP A 334 3.23 10.68 -36.19
C ASP A 334 3.05 9.24 -36.72
N SER A 335 2.84 9.08 -38.03
CA SER A 335 2.69 7.75 -38.63
C SER A 335 3.91 6.86 -38.42
N LEU A 336 5.12 7.43 -38.53
CA LEU A 336 6.38 6.70 -38.42
C LEU A 336 6.65 6.23 -36.99
N GLY A 337 6.37 7.06 -35.99
CA GLY A 337 6.45 6.64 -34.59
C GLY A 337 5.45 5.53 -34.28
N CYS A 338 4.22 5.62 -34.80
CA CYS A 338 3.20 4.60 -34.63
C CYS A 338 3.57 3.28 -35.33
N SER A 339 4.22 3.31 -36.49
CA SER A 339 4.64 2.10 -37.21
C SER A 339 5.75 1.33 -36.49
N GLN A 340 6.51 1.98 -35.61
CA GLN A 340 7.57 1.36 -34.80
C GLN A 340 7.07 0.65 -33.52
N LEU A 341 5.77 0.68 -33.24
CA LEU A 341 5.19 -0.06 -32.12
C LEU A 341 5.17 -1.56 -32.40
N SER A 342 5.53 -2.39 -31.43
CA SER A 342 5.33 -3.86 -31.50
C SER A 342 3.90 -4.24 -31.10
N GLU A 343 3.53 -5.51 -31.26
CA GLU A 343 2.22 -6.01 -30.80
C GLU A 343 2.09 -5.95 -29.27
N GLU A 344 3.18 -6.15 -28.54
CA GLU A 344 3.21 -5.96 -27.08
C GLU A 344 3.00 -4.50 -26.69
N ASP A 345 3.54 -3.55 -27.46
CA ASP A 345 3.31 -2.12 -27.24
C ASP A 345 1.83 -1.76 -27.45
N ILE A 346 1.22 -2.25 -28.52
CA ILE A 346 -0.21 -2.03 -28.81
C ILE A 346 -1.07 -2.60 -27.67
N LYS A 347 -0.78 -3.82 -27.23
CA LYS A 347 -1.43 -4.44 -26.07
C LYS A 347 -1.25 -3.59 -24.81
N ALA A 348 -0.04 -3.09 -24.55
CA ALA A 348 0.23 -2.25 -23.40
C ALA A 348 -0.59 -0.95 -23.42
N ILE A 349 -0.65 -0.26 -24.56
CA ILE A 349 -1.43 0.97 -24.75
C ILE A 349 -2.93 0.70 -24.58
N ASN A 350 -3.46 -0.39 -25.16
CA ASN A 350 -4.86 -0.79 -24.99
C ASN A 350 -5.20 -1.09 -23.52
N ASN A 351 -4.24 -1.61 -22.76
CA ASN A 351 -4.38 -1.85 -21.32
C ASN A 351 -4.13 -0.58 -20.47
N GLY A 352 -4.03 0.60 -21.10
CA GLY A 352 -3.82 1.88 -20.43
C GLY A 352 -2.44 2.02 -19.78
N ILE A 353 -1.39 1.46 -20.39
CA ILE A 353 -0.01 1.70 -19.98
C ILE A 353 0.55 2.84 -20.84
N ALA A 354 0.86 3.96 -20.20
CA ALA A 354 1.33 5.18 -20.87
C ALA A 354 2.87 5.31 -20.93
N ASN A 355 3.62 4.37 -20.35
CA ASN A 355 5.08 4.42 -20.34
C ASN A 355 5.67 3.01 -20.47
N VAL A 356 6.60 2.84 -21.41
CA VAL A 356 7.29 1.57 -21.70
C VAL A 356 8.01 0.98 -20.49
N GLU A 357 8.47 1.80 -19.55
CA GLU A 357 9.15 1.32 -18.35
C GLU A 357 8.22 0.51 -17.45
N TYR A 358 6.90 0.76 -17.50
CA TYR A 358 5.93 -0.01 -16.73
C TYR A 358 5.68 -1.41 -17.27
N THR A 359 6.06 -1.71 -18.51
CA THR A 359 5.95 -3.08 -19.08
C THR A 359 7.05 -4.00 -18.54
N LYS A 360 8.15 -3.44 -18.02
CA LYS A 360 9.26 -4.20 -17.43
C LYS A 360 8.86 -4.74 -16.04
N LYS A 361 8.34 -5.97 -15.99
CA LYS A 361 7.80 -6.59 -14.77
C LYS A 361 8.85 -6.80 -13.66
N TRP A 362 10.10 -7.09 -14.01
CA TRP A 362 11.15 -7.53 -13.08
C TRP A 362 12.21 -6.46 -12.72
N ALA A 363 12.10 -5.26 -13.27
CA ALA A 363 13.12 -4.22 -13.07
C ALA A 363 12.87 -3.41 -11.79
N LEU A 364 13.95 -2.94 -11.15
CA LEU A 364 13.88 -1.97 -10.04
C LEU A 364 13.59 -0.54 -10.54
N TYR A 365 14.01 -0.24 -11.79
CA TYR A 365 13.85 1.08 -12.42
C TYR A 365 12.43 1.65 -12.33
N PRO A 366 11.35 0.89 -12.67
CA PRO A 366 9.99 1.45 -12.71
C PRO A 366 9.48 1.91 -11.33
N TYR A 367 10.01 1.36 -10.23
CA TYR A 367 9.65 1.81 -8.88
C TYR A 367 10.22 3.18 -8.57
N ILE A 368 11.51 3.37 -8.85
CA ILE A 368 12.21 4.64 -8.64
C ILE A 368 11.63 5.68 -9.61
N TYR A 369 11.43 5.31 -10.87
CA TYR A 369 10.78 6.16 -11.87
C TYR A 369 9.39 6.59 -11.45
N SER A 370 8.51 5.66 -11.05
CA SER A 370 7.14 5.99 -10.63
C SER A 370 7.10 6.95 -9.46
N PHE A 371 7.96 6.76 -8.46
CA PHE A 371 8.03 7.69 -7.33
C PHE A 371 8.55 9.07 -7.74
N MET A 372 9.59 9.11 -8.58
CA MET A 372 10.13 10.37 -9.10
C MET A 372 9.14 11.09 -10.02
N TRP A 373 8.38 10.36 -10.81
CA TRP A 373 7.31 10.87 -11.66
C TRP A 373 6.17 11.48 -10.83
N ASP A 374 5.72 10.79 -9.78
CA ASP A 374 4.71 11.32 -8.87
C ASP A 374 5.22 12.62 -8.21
N TYR A 375 6.48 12.64 -7.76
CA TYR A 375 7.09 13.84 -7.16
C TYR A 375 7.23 14.99 -8.15
N TYR A 376 7.67 14.70 -9.37
CA TYR A 376 7.76 15.66 -10.46
C TYR A 376 6.38 16.26 -10.79
N SER A 377 5.38 15.40 -10.97
CA SER A 377 4.01 15.78 -11.31
C SER A 377 3.40 16.67 -10.23
N HIS A 378 3.56 16.31 -8.96
CA HIS A 378 3.11 17.14 -7.85
C HIS A 378 3.84 18.50 -7.83
N ARG A 379 5.16 18.51 -8.01
CA ARG A 379 5.97 19.75 -7.90
C ARG A 379 5.76 20.73 -9.05
N TYR A 380 5.66 20.25 -10.29
CA TYR A 380 5.68 21.09 -11.48
C TYR A 380 4.36 21.16 -12.24
N LEU A 381 3.50 20.14 -12.13
CA LEU A 381 2.18 20.09 -12.77
C LEU A 381 1.04 20.39 -11.78
N GLY A 382 1.31 20.36 -10.47
CA GLY A 382 0.28 20.51 -9.43
C GLY A 382 -0.67 19.30 -9.33
N TYR A 383 -0.35 18.19 -10.01
CA TYR A 383 -1.17 16.99 -9.98
C TYR A 383 -1.02 16.26 -8.64
N VAL A 384 -2.13 16.18 -7.90
CA VAL A 384 -2.22 15.41 -6.64
C VAL A 384 -3.01 14.12 -6.84
N ASN A 385 -3.92 14.10 -7.82
CA ASN A 385 -4.77 12.96 -8.10
C ASN A 385 -3.96 11.81 -8.72
N GLY A 386 -4.28 10.57 -8.35
CA GLY A 386 -3.60 9.36 -8.85
C GLY A 386 -2.38 8.90 -8.05
N SER A 387 -1.70 9.78 -7.30
CA SER A 387 -0.61 9.38 -6.40
C SER A 387 -1.11 9.17 -4.96
N SER A 388 -1.15 7.92 -4.52
CA SER A 388 -1.56 7.59 -3.15
C SER A 388 -0.69 8.25 -2.06
N PHE A 389 0.57 8.59 -2.37
CA PHE A 389 1.48 9.23 -1.43
C PHE A 389 1.16 10.72 -1.28
N PHE A 390 1.08 11.46 -2.38
CA PHE A 390 0.78 12.90 -2.34
C PHE A 390 -0.65 13.19 -1.89
N GLN A 391 -1.61 12.32 -2.25
CA GLN A 391 -2.96 12.36 -1.66
C GLN A 391 -2.91 12.30 -0.13
N ARG A 392 -2.12 11.39 0.46
CA ARG A 392 -1.97 11.29 1.92
C ARG A 392 -1.32 12.53 2.53
N ILE A 393 -0.41 13.20 1.81
CA ILE A 393 0.15 14.49 2.26
C ILE A 393 -0.96 15.55 2.29
N GLU A 394 -1.82 15.64 1.27
CA GLU A 394 -2.96 16.56 1.28
C GLU A 394 -3.98 16.23 2.38
N TYR A 395 -4.22 14.94 2.67
CA TYR A 395 -5.07 14.55 3.79
C TYR A 395 -4.48 15.04 5.12
N LEU A 396 -3.16 14.94 5.31
CA LEU A 396 -2.48 15.44 6.51
C LEU A 396 -2.49 16.98 6.59
N ARG A 397 -2.32 17.68 5.46
CA ARG A 397 -2.44 19.14 5.39
C ARG A 397 -3.84 19.60 5.78
N THR A 398 -4.87 18.91 5.26
CA THR A 398 -6.28 19.19 5.57
C THR A 398 -6.57 18.87 7.04
N ALA A 399 -6.13 17.71 7.53
CA ALA A 399 -6.26 17.33 8.94
C ALA A 399 -5.63 18.37 9.87
N ARG A 400 -4.44 18.89 9.53
CA ARG A 400 -3.77 19.93 10.32
C ARG A 400 -4.59 21.21 10.41
N LYS A 401 -5.30 21.61 9.35
CA LYS A 401 -6.18 22.78 9.38
C LYS A 401 -7.40 22.53 10.29
N ILE A 402 -8.02 21.35 10.21
CA ILE A 402 -9.14 20.96 11.09
C ILE A 402 -8.69 20.93 12.55
N ILE A 403 -7.53 20.32 12.84
CA ILE A 403 -6.97 20.25 14.20
C ILE A 403 -6.72 21.65 14.76
N LYS A 404 -6.27 22.61 13.95
CA LYS A 404 -6.08 23.99 14.41
C LYS A 404 -7.39 24.66 14.82
N GLU A 405 -8.49 24.37 14.12
CA GLU A 405 -9.81 24.92 14.40
C GLU A 405 -10.50 24.22 15.58
N HIS A 406 -10.18 22.95 15.80
CA HIS A 406 -10.78 22.09 16.82
C HIS A 406 -9.74 21.53 17.80
N PHE A 407 -8.78 22.36 18.21
CA PHE A 407 -7.57 21.90 18.91
C PHE A 407 -7.85 21.24 20.26
N TRP A 408 -8.72 21.84 21.07
CA TRP A 408 -8.99 21.40 22.45
C TRP A 408 -9.97 20.24 22.53
N LEU A 409 -11.09 20.34 21.83
CA LEU A 409 -12.19 19.38 21.97
C LEU A 409 -12.34 18.46 20.77
N GLY A 410 -11.52 18.62 19.72
CA GLY A 410 -11.69 17.87 18.48
C GLY A 410 -13.06 18.08 17.84
N VAL A 411 -13.38 17.22 16.88
CA VAL A 411 -14.65 17.31 16.13
C VAL A 411 -15.72 16.33 16.61
N GLY A 412 -15.38 15.31 17.41
CA GLY A 412 -16.30 14.22 17.77
C GLY A 412 -16.13 12.97 16.90
N THR A 413 -16.43 11.80 17.48
CA THR A 413 -16.25 10.48 16.84
C THR A 413 -17.02 10.32 15.53
N GLY A 414 -18.23 10.88 15.46
CA GLY A 414 -19.16 10.91 14.34
C GLY A 414 -18.82 11.91 13.25
N ASN A 415 -18.08 12.97 13.57
CA ASN A 415 -17.96 14.14 12.69
C ASN A 415 -16.70 14.14 11.83
N VAL A 416 -15.78 13.19 12.02
CA VAL A 416 -14.50 13.17 11.29
C VAL A 416 -14.70 13.26 9.78
N ARG A 417 -15.60 12.46 9.19
CA ARG A 417 -15.82 12.49 7.73
C ARG A 417 -16.36 13.84 7.27
N ARG A 418 -17.39 14.35 7.93
CA ARG A 418 -18.03 15.63 7.63
C ARG A 418 -17.04 16.80 7.77
N ALA A 419 -16.18 16.78 8.79
CA ALA A 419 -15.15 17.80 8.99
C ALA A 419 -14.14 17.82 7.84
N PHE A 420 -13.72 16.66 7.33
CA PHE A 420 -12.88 16.58 6.14
C PHE A 420 -13.59 17.12 4.89
N ASP A 421 -14.82 16.66 4.64
CA ASP A 421 -15.58 17.03 3.44
C ASP A 421 -15.81 18.55 3.40
N LYS A 422 -16.27 19.14 4.53
CA LYS A 422 -16.38 20.59 4.70
C LYS A 422 -15.04 21.30 4.47
N LYS A 423 -13.96 20.77 5.05
CA LYS A 423 -12.65 21.44 4.94
C LYS A 423 -12.09 21.41 3.52
N TYR A 424 -12.34 20.36 2.76
CA TYR A 424 -11.93 20.28 1.37
C TYR A 424 -12.63 21.32 0.50
N GLU A 425 -13.91 21.61 0.76
CA GLU A 425 -14.67 22.68 0.11
C GLU A 425 -14.12 24.06 0.49
N GLU A 426 -13.96 24.32 1.79
CA GLU A 426 -13.45 25.61 2.29
C GLU A 426 -12.07 25.99 1.72
N ILE A 427 -11.19 25.01 1.48
CA ILE A 427 -9.83 25.27 0.99
C ILE A 427 -9.69 25.15 -0.52
N ASN A 428 -10.78 24.92 -1.27
CA ASN A 428 -10.76 24.59 -2.69
C ASN A 428 -9.73 23.51 -3.02
N SER A 429 -9.87 22.35 -2.38
CA SER A 429 -8.88 21.27 -2.46
C SER A 429 -8.59 20.86 -3.91
N PRO A 430 -7.30 20.66 -4.27
CA PRO A 430 -6.92 20.14 -5.60
C PRO A 430 -7.32 18.67 -5.81
N LEU A 431 -7.83 18.00 -4.76
CA LEU A 431 -8.30 16.63 -4.84
C LEU A 431 -9.68 16.57 -5.51
N ALA A 432 -9.79 15.71 -6.52
CA ALA A 432 -11.07 15.37 -7.11
C ALA A 432 -11.98 14.71 -6.05
N PRO A 433 -13.32 14.86 -6.14
CA PRO A 433 -14.26 14.37 -5.13
C PRO A 433 -14.06 12.91 -4.71
N GLU A 434 -13.77 12.03 -5.66
CA GLU A 434 -13.51 10.61 -5.44
C GLU A 434 -12.24 10.32 -4.63
N PHE A 435 -11.29 11.27 -4.61
CA PHE A 435 -10.05 11.18 -3.85
C PHE A 435 -10.08 11.98 -2.54
N ARG A 436 -11.20 12.62 -2.19
CA ARG A 436 -11.35 13.32 -0.90
C ARG A 436 -11.60 12.30 0.21
N LEU A 437 -10.52 11.81 0.82
CA LEU A 437 -10.55 10.84 1.91
C LEU A 437 -10.10 11.44 3.25
N ARG A 438 -10.26 10.68 4.33
CA ARG A 438 -9.76 11.04 5.66
C ARG A 438 -8.25 10.79 5.76
N ALA A 439 -7.62 11.37 6.78
CA ALA A 439 -6.23 11.05 7.09
C ALA A 439 -6.05 9.55 7.37
N HIS A 440 -5.16 8.92 6.60
CA HIS A 440 -4.76 7.52 6.82
C HIS A 440 -3.67 7.41 7.90
N ASN A 441 -3.83 8.13 9.01
CA ASN A 441 -2.94 8.11 10.16
C ASN A 441 -3.78 8.11 11.43
N GLN A 442 -3.63 7.06 12.24
CA GLN A 442 -4.44 6.85 13.44
C GLN A 442 -4.22 7.92 14.50
N PHE A 443 -2.97 8.33 14.74
CA PHE A 443 -2.64 9.37 15.72
C PHE A 443 -3.23 10.73 15.32
N VAL A 444 -3.10 11.09 14.05
CA VAL A 444 -3.68 12.33 13.52
C VAL A 444 -5.20 12.29 13.58
N THR A 445 -5.80 11.14 13.26
CA THR A 445 -7.25 10.97 13.34
C THR A 445 -7.72 11.10 14.79
N PHE A 446 -7.02 10.51 15.76
CA PHE A 446 -7.34 10.63 17.19
C PHE A 446 -7.23 12.08 17.67
N LEU A 447 -6.13 12.76 17.38
CA LEU A 447 -5.95 14.18 17.72
C LEU A 447 -7.05 15.05 17.10
N LEU A 448 -7.44 14.79 15.86
CA LEU A 448 -8.54 15.49 15.19
C LEU A 448 -9.90 15.17 15.82
N THR A 449 -10.10 13.93 16.26
CA THR A 449 -11.37 13.47 16.83
C THR A 449 -11.59 14.01 18.24
N PHE A 450 -10.55 13.97 19.07
CA PHE A 450 -10.63 14.22 20.50
C PHE A 450 -10.06 15.56 20.95
N GLY A 451 -9.17 16.17 20.16
CA GLY A 451 -8.36 17.30 20.62
C GLY A 451 -7.21 16.84 21.53
N ILE A 452 -6.63 17.81 22.24
CA ILE A 452 -5.66 17.63 23.33
C ILE A 452 -6.39 17.77 24.65
#